data_AF-A0A7K6XU52-F1
#
_entry.id   AF-A0A7K6XU52-F1
#
_cell.length_a   1.000
_cell.length_b   1.000
_cell.length_c   1.000
_cell.angle_alpha   90.00
_cell.angle_beta   90.00
_cell.angle_gamma   90.00
#
_symmetry.space_group_name_H-M   'P 1'
#
loop_
_entity.id
_entity.type
_entity.pdbx_description
1 polymer ?
#
loop_
_entity_poly.entity_id
_entity_poly.type
_entity_poly.pdbx_seq_one_letter_code
_entity_poly.pdbx_strand_id
1 'polypeptide(L)'
;MAALKYAGLEDTDSEEELPPGWEERTTKDGWVYYANHLEEKTQWEHPKSGKRKRVAGDLPYGWEQETDENGQVYFVDHINKRTTYLDPRLAFTVEDNPVKPTTRQKYDGNSTAMEILQGRDLSGKVVIITGANSGIGFETAKSLALRGACVILACRSVARGDDAVQRILGEWHKAKVEAMTLDLASLRSVQHFAEAFKSKNLPLHILICNAAVFGAPWSLTEDGLESTFQVNHLGHFYLVQLLEDVLRQSSPARVVVVSSESHRFTEINDSSGKLDFSLLSPSKKEYWAMLAYNRSKLCNILFSNELNRRLSPHGVTSNSVHPGNMICSSIHRNWWVYTLLFTLARPFTKSM
;
A
#
# COMPACT_ATOMS: atom_id res chain seq x y z
N MET A 1 2.48 50.54 48.61
CA MET A 1 3.71 50.23 47.84
C MET A 1 3.41 49.08 46.90
N ALA A 2 3.07 49.39 45.65
CA ALA A 2 2.92 48.41 44.58
C ALA A 2 4.10 48.62 43.62
N ALA A 3 4.97 47.62 43.51
CA ALA A 3 6.11 47.65 42.60
C ALA A 3 5.70 46.97 41.28
N LEU A 4 5.63 47.77 40.22
CA LEU A 4 5.56 47.33 38.83
C LEU A 4 6.81 46.50 38.51
N LYS A 5 6.64 45.21 38.21
CA LYS A 5 7.67 44.40 37.56
C LYS A 5 7.56 44.63 36.06
N TYR A 6 8.61 45.23 35.51
CA TYR A 6 8.93 45.28 34.08
C TYR A 6 8.74 43.90 33.44
N ALA A 7 7.91 43.83 32.40
CA ALA A 7 7.91 42.71 31.46
C ALA A 7 9.18 42.81 30.61
N GLY A 8 10.14 41.92 30.84
CA GLY A 8 11.27 41.76 29.94
C GLY A 8 10.76 41.22 28.61
N LEU A 9 10.90 42.04 27.56
CA LEU A 9 11.11 41.50 26.23
C LEU A 9 12.45 40.75 26.32
N GLU A 10 12.41 39.42 26.25
CA GLU A 10 13.63 38.64 25.99
C GLU A 10 14.15 39.08 24.62
N ASP A 11 15.42 39.51 24.55
CA ASP A 11 16.13 39.90 23.33
C ASP A 11 16.27 38.69 22.39
N THR A 12 15.18 38.37 21.66
CA THR A 12 15.11 37.28 20.68
C THR A 12 16.05 37.49 19.49
N ASP A 13 16.50 38.73 19.24
CA ASP A 13 17.39 39.06 18.12
C ASP A 13 18.80 38.47 18.26
N SER A 14 19.22 38.11 19.48
CA SER A 14 20.59 37.58 19.72
C SER A 14 20.77 36.11 19.31
N GLU A 15 19.71 35.32 19.29
CA GLU A 15 19.76 33.89 18.90
C GLU A 15 19.72 33.69 17.37
N GLU A 16 19.24 34.69 16.63
CA GLU A 16 19.17 34.69 15.16
C GLU A 16 20.40 35.30 14.48
N GLU A 17 21.30 35.93 15.26
CA GLU A 17 22.49 36.55 14.70
C GLU A 17 23.53 35.50 14.28
N LEU A 18 23.88 35.51 12.99
CA LEU A 18 24.86 34.59 12.42
C LEU A 18 26.28 34.87 12.94
N PRO A 19 27.11 33.82 13.19
CA PRO A 19 28.52 34.03 13.48
C PRO A 19 29.26 34.69 12.30
N PRO A 20 30.41 35.35 12.53
CA PRO A 20 31.18 35.96 11.45
C PRO A 20 31.51 34.97 10.33
N GLY A 21 31.31 35.37 9.08
CA GLY A 21 31.56 34.54 7.89
C GLY A 21 30.40 33.64 7.46
N TRP A 22 29.30 33.62 8.20
CA TRP A 22 28.08 32.92 7.82
C TRP A 22 27.09 33.83 7.10
N GLU A 23 26.41 33.29 6.09
CA GLU A 23 25.35 33.94 5.32
C GLU A 23 24.12 33.03 5.27
N GLU A 24 22.93 33.58 5.51
CA GLU A 24 21.65 32.88 5.36
C GLU A 24 21.13 33.03 3.93
N ARG A 25 20.72 31.92 3.31
CA ARG A 25 20.20 31.86 1.93
C ARG A 25 18.97 30.98 1.86
N THR A 26 18.17 31.14 0.82
CA THR A 26 17.01 30.30 0.53
C THR A 26 17.11 29.60 -0.81
N THR A 27 16.60 28.38 -0.86
CA THR A 27 16.39 27.62 -2.10
C THR A 27 15.08 28.04 -2.78
N LYS A 28 14.93 27.66 -4.05
CA LYS A 28 13.67 27.86 -4.82
C LYS A 28 12.43 27.27 -4.15
N ASP A 29 12.59 26.18 -3.39
CA ASP A 29 11.49 25.50 -2.68
C ASP A 29 11.20 26.08 -1.28
N GLY A 30 11.87 27.19 -0.94
CA GLY A 30 11.71 27.93 0.30
C GLY A 30 12.48 27.39 1.50
N TRP A 31 13.38 26.42 1.31
CA TRP A 31 14.26 25.95 2.39
C TRP A 31 15.39 26.94 2.65
N VAL A 32 15.60 27.26 3.93
CA VAL A 32 16.71 28.10 4.38
C VAL A 32 17.95 27.23 4.59
N TYR A 33 19.11 27.70 4.12
CA TYR A 33 20.42 27.10 4.38
C TYR A 33 21.45 28.19 4.71
N TYR A 34 22.52 27.78 5.37
CA TYR A 34 23.56 28.65 5.89
C TYR A 34 24.87 28.33 5.20
N ALA A 35 25.49 29.34 4.58
CA ALA A 35 26.76 29.24 3.89
C ALA A 35 27.87 29.88 4.72
N ASN A 36 28.92 29.13 5.04
CA ASN A 36 30.11 29.63 5.71
C ASN A 36 31.20 29.92 4.65
N HIS A 37 31.53 31.19 4.48
CA HIS A 37 32.52 31.66 3.50
C HIS A 37 33.97 31.49 3.96
N LEU A 38 34.21 31.25 5.26
CA LEU A 38 35.54 31.00 5.80
C LEU A 38 35.94 29.52 5.64
N GLU A 39 34.98 28.61 5.76
CA GLU A 39 35.19 27.16 5.66
C GLU A 39 34.74 26.55 4.32
N GLU A 40 34.14 27.35 3.43
CA GLU A 40 33.55 26.91 2.16
C GLU A 40 32.53 25.77 2.31
N LYS A 41 31.67 25.84 3.34
CA LYS A 41 30.65 24.82 3.66
C LYS A 41 29.24 25.38 3.65
N THR A 42 28.27 24.51 3.41
CA THR A 42 26.84 24.81 3.57
C THR A 42 26.19 23.82 4.53
N GLN A 43 25.18 24.27 5.28
CA GLN A 43 24.37 23.41 6.16
C GLN A 43 22.92 23.89 6.24
N TRP A 44 22.02 23.01 6.66
CA TRP A 44 20.57 23.28 6.75
C TRP A 44 20.12 23.76 8.13
N GLU A 45 20.98 23.66 9.14
CA GLU A 45 20.71 24.00 10.52
C GLU A 45 21.40 25.32 10.88
N HIS A 46 20.76 26.18 11.65
CA HIS A 46 21.37 27.43 12.09
C HIS A 46 22.60 27.15 12.98
N PRO A 47 23.76 27.76 12.72
CA PRO A 47 25.04 27.40 13.37
C PRO A 47 25.05 27.60 14.90
N LYS A 48 24.19 28.46 15.46
CA LYS A 48 24.05 28.62 16.91
C LYS A 48 22.92 27.80 17.53
N SER A 49 21.75 27.76 16.88
CA SER A 49 20.53 27.21 17.49
C SER A 49 20.23 25.78 17.05
N GLY A 50 20.90 25.26 16.01
CA GLY A 50 20.66 23.93 15.45
C GLY A 50 19.28 23.76 14.80
N LYS A 51 18.49 24.84 14.71
CA LYS A 51 17.15 24.79 14.16
C LYS A 51 17.17 24.94 12.65
N ARG A 52 16.27 24.23 11.97
CA ARG A 52 16.04 24.36 10.54
C ARG A 52 14.86 25.30 10.30
N LYS A 53 14.96 26.16 9.31
CA LYS A 53 13.94 27.15 8.95
C LYS A 53 13.41 26.93 7.54
N ARG A 54 12.17 27.34 7.31
CA ARG A 54 11.56 27.43 5.99
C ARG A 54 10.84 28.76 5.84
N VAL A 55 10.99 29.42 4.68
CA VAL A 55 10.13 30.55 4.34
C VAL A 55 8.74 30.01 3.98
N ALA A 56 7.71 30.50 4.67
CA ALA A 56 6.33 30.08 4.46
C ALA A 56 5.58 31.14 3.64
N GLY A 57 4.87 30.70 2.60
CA GLY A 57 3.99 31.56 1.80
C GLY A 57 4.59 32.07 0.48
N ASP A 58 3.73 32.73 -0.29
CA ASP A 58 4.07 33.37 -1.55
C ASP A 58 4.92 34.64 -1.32
N LEU A 59 5.61 35.11 -2.36
CA LEU A 59 6.32 36.38 -2.30
C LEU A 59 5.34 37.54 -2.00
N PRO A 60 5.77 38.57 -1.26
CA PRO A 60 4.94 39.74 -1.04
C PRO A 60 4.50 40.37 -2.36
N TYR A 61 3.34 41.02 -2.38
CA TYR A 61 2.82 41.66 -3.59
C TYR A 61 3.86 42.60 -4.23
N GLY A 62 4.07 42.43 -5.54
CA GLY A 62 5.04 43.22 -6.32
C GLY A 62 6.47 42.70 -6.30
N TRP A 63 6.74 41.58 -5.62
CA TRP A 63 8.04 40.91 -5.66
C TRP A 63 8.05 39.74 -6.65
N GLU A 64 9.16 39.61 -7.37
CA GLU A 64 9.41 38.51 -8.31
C GLU A 64 10.76 37.86 -8.01
N GLN A 65 10.84 36.54 -8.17
CA GLN A 65 12.07 35.77 -8.00
C GLN A 65 12.64 35.40 -9.36
N GLU A 66 13.89 35.77 -9.59
CA GLU A 66 14.64 35.46 -10.80
C GLU A 66 15.94 34.72 -10.46
N THR A 67 16.67 34.29 -11.48
CA THR A 67 17.94 33.57 -11.33
C THR A 67 18.94 34.14 -12.32
N ASP A 68 20.13 34.47 -11.84
CA ASP A 68 21.20 35.03 -12.68
C ASP A 68 21.86 33.96 -13.57
N GLU A 69 22.78 34.40 -14.43
CA GLU A 69 23.54 33.52 -15.34
C GLU A 69 24.42 32.49 -14.60
N ASN A 70 24.71 32.73 -13.31
CA ASN A 70 25.50 31.84 -12.45
C ASN A 70 24.61 30.87 -11.65
N GLY A 71 23.28 30.91 -11.83
CA GLY A 71 22.33 30.06 -11.11
C GLY A 71 21.97 30.57 -9.71
N GLN A 72 22.38 31.79 -9.34
CA GLN A 72 22.07 32.41 -8.06
C GLN A 72 20.72 33.13 -8.11
N VAL A 73 19.89 32.86 -7.11
CA VAL A 73 18.55 33.45 -7.00
C VAL A 73 18.64 34.88 -6.49
N TYR A 74 17.89 35.79 -7.12
CA TYR A 74 17.68 37.16 -6.65
C TYR A 74 16.20 37.56 -6.73
N PHE A 75 15.84 38.63 -6.02
CA PHE A 75 14.48 39.10 -5.85
C PHE A 75 14.34 40.55 -6.33
N VAL A 76 13.34 40.79 -7.18
CA VAL A 76 13.04 42.09 -7.77
C VAL A 76 11.77 42.64 -7.15
N ASP A 77 11.87 43.81 -6.51
CA ASP A 77 10.74 44.57 -5.97
C ASP A 77 10.30 45.59 -7.02
N HIS A 78 9.24 45.26 -7.76
CA HIS A 78 8.73 46.09 -8.86
C HIS A 78 8.05 47.38 -8.38
N ILE A 79 7.68 47.45 -7.10
CA ILE A 79 7.02 48.61 -6.48
C ILE A 79 8.08 49.65 -6.12
N ASN A 80 9.15 49.23 -5.43
CA ASN A 80 10.22 50.13 -4.98
C ASN A 80 11.41 50.22 -5.94
N LYS A 81 11.38 49.49 -7.06
CA LYS A 81 12.43 49.46 -8.10
C LYS A 81 13.81 49.10 -7.55
N ARG A 82 13.86 48.04 -6.72
CA ARG A 82 15.10 47.51 -6.14
C ARG A 82 15.26 46.05 -6.45
N THR A 83 16.52 45.61 -6.52
CA THR A 83 16.90 44.20 -6.66
C THR A 83 17.78 43.83 -5.48
N THR A 84 17.53 42.66 -4.87
CA THR A 84 18.29 42.14 -3.74
C THR A 84 18.49 40.64 -3.86
N TYR A 85 19.60 40.13 -3.35
CA TYR A 85 19.85 38.70 -3.25
C TYR A 85 19.30 38.09 -1.96
N LEU A 86 18.80 38.94 -1.06
CA LEU A 86 18.17 38.54 0.18
C LEU A 86 16.67 38.34 -0.02
N ASP A 87 16.15 37.15 0.30
CA ASP A 87 14.74 36.84 0.18
C ASP A 87 13.91 37.72 1.14
N PRO A 88 12.93 38.50 0.65
CA PRO A 88 12.12 39.38 1.49
C PRO A 88 11.29 38.63 2.54
N ARG A 89 11.14 37.31 2.42
CA ARG A 89 10.39 36.46 3.34
C ARG A 89 11.23 35.97 4.53
N LEU A 90 12.54 36.23 4.58
CA LEU A 90 13.39 35.72 5.68
C LEU A 90 12.94 36.22 7.06
N ALA A 91 12.38 37.43 7.14
CA ALA A 91 11.78 37.98 8.35
C ALA A 91 10.54 37.22 8.85
N PHE A 92 9.96 36.33 8.02
CA PHE A 92 8.77 35.55 8.33
C PHE A 92 9.06 34.04 8.25
N THR A 93 10.30 33.63 8.51
CA THR A 93 10.67 32.22 8.57
C THR A 93 9.91 31.51 9.68
N VAL A 94 9.46 30.30 9.37
CA VAL A 94 8.83 29.40 10.34
C VAL A 94 9.85 28.32 10.68
N GLU A 95 10.02 28.03 11.98
CA GLU A 95 10.83 26.90 12.42
C GLU A 95 10.22 25.60 11.87
N ASP A 96 11.03 24.82 11.17
CA ASP A 96 10.69 23.46 10.77
C ASP A 96 10.72 22.59 12.02
N ASN A 97 9.64 22.64 12.81
CA ASN A 97 9.38 21.64 13.82
C ASN A 97 8.93 20.39 13.06
N PRO A 98 9.72 19.31 12.97
CA PRO A 98 9.22 18.05 12.46
C PRO A 98 8.13 17.62 13.44
N VAL A 99 6.87 17.87 13.06
CA VAL A 99 5.72 17.34 13.79
C VAL A 99 5.93 15.83 13.80
N LYS A 100 6.36 15.29 14.95
CA LYS A 100 6.34 13.85 15.17
C LYS A 100 4.94 13.40 14.76
N PRO A 101 4.79 12.48 13.79
CA PRO A 101 3.47 12.07 13.37
C PRO A 101 2.72 11.58 14.62
N THR A 102 1.62 12.27 14.94
CA THR A 102 0.76 11.99 16.09
C THR A 102 -0.03 10.68 15.93
N THR A 103 0.19 9.94 14.86
CA THR A 103 -0.28 8.56 14.72
C THR A 103 0.50 7.67 15.68
N ARG A 104 0.08 7.65 16.94
CA ARG A 104 0.37 6.54 17.84
C ARG A 104 -0.09 5.27 17.11
N GLN A 105 0.84 4.45 16.66
CA GLN A 105 0.56 3.22 15.94
C GLN A 105 -0.35 2.36 16.81
N LYS A 106 -1.65 2.33 16.47
CA LYS A 106 -2.68 1.65 17.27
C LYS A 106 -2.52 0.13 17.25
N TYR A 107 -1.92 -0.39 16.18
CA TYR A 107 -1.74 -1.82 15.93
C TYR A 107 -0.32 -2.10 15.44
N ASP A 108 0.26 -3.18 15.93
CA ASP A 108 1.62 -3.60 15.63
C ASP A 108 1.64 -4.98 14.93
N GLY A 109 2.84 -5.53 14.75
CA GLY A 109 3.04 -6.85 14.16
C GLY A 109 2.40 -7.98 14.97
N ASN A 110 2.03 -7.78 16.23
CA ASN A 110 1.44 -8.80 17.11
C ASN A 110 -0.09 -8.77 17.12
N SER A 111 -0.70 -7.65 16.74
CA SER A 111 -2.16 -7.44 16.78
C SER A 111 -2.94 -8.47 15.95
N THR A 112 -3.93 -9.13 16.53
CA THR A 112 -4.75 -10.15 15.84
C THR A 112 -5.84 -9.52 14.97
N ALA A 113 -6.37 -10.28 14.01
CA ALA A 113 -7.49 -9.80 13.19
C ALA A 113 -8.71 -9.43 14.05
N MET A 114 -8.97 -10.18 15.13
CA MET A 114 -10.08 -9.91 16.04
C MET A 114 -9.88 -8.64 16.88
N GLU A 115 -8.65 -8.35 17.30
CA GLU A 115 -8.30 -7.08 17.97
C GLU A 115 -8.46 -5.87 17.04
N ILE A 116 -8.05 -6.01 15.77
CA ILE A 116 -8.23 -4.95 14.76
C ILE A 116 -9.72 -4.70 14.48
N LEU A 117 -10.53 -5.76 14.51
CA LEU A 117 -11.97 -5.71 14.29
C LEU A 117 -12.78 -5.36 15.56
N GLN A 118 -12.14 -5.18 16.71
CA GLN A 118 -12.84 -4.85 17.95
C GLN A 118 -13.65 -3.56 17.79
N GLY A 119 -14.93 -3.62 18.15
CA GLY A 119 -15.88 -2.49 18.01
C GLY A 119 -16.38 -2.24 16.59
N ARG A 120 -16.00 -3.04 15.58
CA ARG A 120 -16.51 -2.91 14.20
C ARG A 120 -17.67 -3.86 13.94
N ASP A 121 -18.83 -3.37 13.54
CA ASP A 121 -19.94 -4.20 13.06
C ASP A 121 -19.90 -4.24 11.53
N LEU A 122 -19.93 -5.45 10.96
CA LEU A 122 -19.96 -5.70 9.53
C LEU A 122 -21.31 -6.27 9.06
N SER A 123 -22.34 -6.21 9.91
CA SER A 123 -23.70 -6.56 9.55
C SER A 123 -24.15 -5.83 8.28
N GLY A 124 -24.77 -6.58 7.37
CA GLY A 124 -25.19 -6.06 6.06
C GLY A 124 -24.08 -5.96 5.01
N LYS A 125 -22.82 -6.20 5.37
CA LYS A 125 -21.72 -6.32 4.38
C LYS A 125 -21.66 -7.73 3.81
N VAL A 126 -21.38 -7.78 2.52
CA VAL A 126 -21.23 -9.04 1.76
C VAL A 126 -19.82 -9.09 1.22
N VAL A 127 -19.15 -10.20 1.47
CA VAL A 127 -17.72 -10.37 1.24
C VAL A 127 -17.49 -11.66 0.45
N ILE A 128 -16.71 -11.58 -0.63
CA ILE A 128 -16.19 -12.76 -1.33
C ILE A 128 -14.69 -12.87 -1.04
N ILE A 129 -14.23 -14.07 -0.70
CA ILE A 129 -12.81 -14.35 -0.45
C ILE A 129 -12.41 -15.57 -1.26
N THR A 130 -11.46 -15.41 -2.18
CA THR A 130 -10.93 -16.53 -2.96
C THR A 130 -9.94 -17.34 -2.13
N GLY A 131 -9.99 -18.67 -2.23
CA GLY A 131 -9.09 -19.57 -1.48
C GLY A 131 -9.30 -19.53 0.03
N ALA A 132 -10.55 -19.37 0.47
CA ALA A 132 -10.90 -19.16 1.88
C ALA A 132 -11.06 -20.45 2.72
N ASN A 133 -10.75 -21.62 2.18
CA ASN A 133 -10.85 -22.89 2.92
C ASN A 133 -9.66 -23.17 3.84
N SER A 134 -8.58 -22.40 3.74
CA SER A 134 -7.36 -22.61 4.54
C SER A 134 -6.51 -21.34 4.63
N GLY A 135 -5.63 -21.31 5.63
CA GLY A 135 -4.62 -20.27 5.77
C GLY A 135 -5.20 -18.86 5.94
N ILE A 136 -4.53 -17.86 5.35
CA ILE A 136 -4.88 -16.44 5.50
C ILE A 136 -6.32 -16.18 5.05
N GLY A 137 -6.75 -16.82 3.95
CA GLY A 137 -8.12 -16.69 3.46
C GLY A 137 -9.17 -17.19 4.46
N PHE A 138 -8.91 -18.31 5.12
CA PHE A 138 -9.82 -18.87 6.14
C PHE A 138 -9.89 -17.97 7.38
N GLU A 139 -8.75 -17.55 7.91
CA GLU A 139 -8.73 -16.68 9.09
C GLU A 139 -9.39 -15.31 8.79
N THR A 140 -9.23 -14.81 7.57
CA THR A 140 -9.94 -13.60 7.10
C THR A 140 -11.44 -13.85 7.03
N ALA A 141 -11.89 -14.96 6.44
CA ALA A 141 -13.30 -15.31 6.34
C ALA A 141 -13.96 -15.44 7.70
N LYS A 142 -13.32 -16.20 8.60
CA LYS A 142 -13.74 -16.39 9.99
C LYS A 142 -13.87 -15.06 10.71
N SER A 143 -12.82 -14.25 10.70
CA SER A 143 -12.80 -12.96 11.40
C SER A 143 -13.91 -12.02 10.92
N LEU A 144 -14.18 -11.95 9.62
CA LEU A 144 -15.25 -11.09 9.08
C LEU A 144 -16.65 -11.66 9.40
N ALA A 145 -16.83 -12.97 9.30
CA ALA A 145 -18.09 -13.65 9.61
C ALA A 145 -18.49 -13.49 11.08
N LEU A 146 -17.52 -13.61 12.01
CA LEU A 146 -17.74 -13.39 13.44
C LEU A 146 -18.14 -11.94 13.79
N ARG A 147 -17.92 -11.00 12.87
CA ARG A 147 -18.35 -9.59 13.00
C ARG A 147 -19.65 -9.29 12.23
N GLY A 148 -20.38 -10.31 11.79
CA GLY A 148 -21.72 -10.17 11.20
C GLY A 148 -21.76 -10.03 9.68
N ALA A 149 -20.61 -10.06 8.99
CA ALA A 149 -20.58 -10.05 7.53
C ALA A 149 -21.21 -11.34 6.96
N CYS A 150 -21.85 -11.22 5.81
CA CYS A 150 -22.17 -12.35 4.94
C CYS A 150 -20.93 -12.70 4.12
N VAL A 151 -20.32 -13.86 4.35
CA VAL A 151 -19.04 -14.24 3.74
C VAL A 151 -19.21 -15.44 2.82
N ILE A 152 -18.81 -15.27 1.57
CA ILE A 152 -18.76 -16.30 0.54
C ILE A 152 -17.32 -16.79 0.42
N LEU A 153 -17.12 -18.06 0.80
CA LEU A 153 -15.86 -18.77 0.66
C LEU A 153 -15.77 -19.32 -0.76
N ALA A 154 -15.06 -18.60 -1.65
CA ALA A 154 -14.89 -19.00 -3.02
C ALA A 154 -13.71 -19.99 -3.13
N CYS A 155 -14.03 -21.27 -3.28
CA CYS A 155 -13.08 -22.37 -3.12
C CYS A 155 -13.14 -23.35 -4.28
N ARG A 156 -11.98 -23.87 -4.70
CA ARG A 156 -11.91 -24.88 -5.77
C ARG A 156 -12.60 -26.20 -5.39
N SER A 157 -12.46 -26.61 -4.12
CA SER A 157 -13.03 -27.86 -3.62
C SER A 157 -14.24 -27.55 -2.74
N VAL A 158 -15.41 -27.99 -3.18
CA VAL A 158 -16.68 -27.87 -2.43
C VAL A 158 -16.54 -28.49 -1.05
N ALA A 159 -16.08 -29.75 -0.97
CA ALA A 159 -15.92 -30.45 0.31
C ALA A 159 -15.02 -29.70 1.33
N ARG A 160 -13.91 -29.11 0.88
CA ARG A 160 -13.05 -28.31 1.79
C ARG A 160 -13.65 -26.96 2.12
N GLY A 161 -14.43 -26.37 1.20
CA GLY A 161 -15.21 -25.17 1.46
C GLY A 161 -16.27 -25.42 2.53
N ASP A 162 -17.01 -26.52 2.41
CA ASP A 162 -18.05 -26.92 3.36
C ASP A 162 -17.46 -27.23 4.74
N ASP A 163 -16.34 -27.94 4.82
CA ASP A 163 -15.60 -28.15 6.08
C ASP A 163 -15.21 -26.81 6.74
N ALA A 164 -14.69 -25.86 5.96
CA ALA A 164 -14.36 -24.53 6.46
C ALA A 164 -15.60 -23.77 6.94
N VAL A 165 -16.74 -23.88 6.25
CA VAL A 165 -18.02 -23.32 6.68
C VAL A 165 -18.46 -23.93 8.02
N GLN A 166 -18.40 -25.25 8.16
CA GLN A 166 -18.76 -25.93 9.43
C GLN A 166 -17.86 -25.50 10.59
N ARG A 167 -16.57 -25.30 10.35
CA ARG A 167 -15.63 -24.79 11.37
C ARG A 167 -16.01 -23.39 11.85
N ILE A 168 -16.40 -22.49 10.94
CA ILE A 168 -16.84 -21.13 11.33
C ILE A 168 -18.18 -21.18 12.08
N LEU A 169 -19.13 -22.01 11.61
CA LEU A 169 -20.43 -22.20 12.27
C LEU A 169 -20.28 -22.84 13.66
N GLY A 170 -19.26 -23.69 13.85
CA GLY A 170 -18.91 -24.26 15.15
C GLY A 170 -18.47 -23.21 16.17
N GLU A 171 -17.79 -22.14 15.72
CA GLU A 171 -17.44 -21.00 16.60
C GLU A 171 -18.62 -20.03 16.78
N TRP A 172 -19.42 -19.80 15.73
CA TRP A 172 -20.60 -18.95 15.80
C TRP A 172 -21.72 -19.43 14.86
N HIS A 173 -22.71 -20.12 15.45
CA HIS A 173 -23.82 -20.73 14.70
C HIS A 173 -24.71 -19.73 13.95
N LYS A 174 -24.67 -18.43 14.28
CA LYS A 174 -25.41 -17.38 13.55
C LYS A 174 -24.58 -16.70 12.46
N ALA A 175 -23.35 -17.15 12.21
CA ALA A 175 -22.52 -16.62 11.15
C ALA A 175 -23.20 -16.83 9.79
N LYS A 176 -23.17 -15.81 8.94
CA LYS A 176 -23.70 -15.88 7.57
C LYS A 176 -22.56 -16.28 6.65
N VAL A 177 -22.37 -17.58 6.46
CA VAL A 177 -21.27 -18.14 5.67
C VAL A 177 -21.77 -19.18 4.67
N GLU A 178 -21.24 -19.13 3.46
CA GLU A 178 -21.56 -20.07 2.38
C GLU A 178 -20.29 -20.38 1.58
N ALA A 179 -20.12 -21.63 1.15
CA ALA A 179 -19.07 -22.02 0.22
C ALA A 179 -19.62 -22.01 -1.22
N MET A 180 -18.85 -21.47 -2.16
CA MET A 180 -19.18 -21.47 -3.58
C MET A 180 -17.96 -21.94 -4.39
N THR A 181 -18.22 -22.76 -5.41
CA THR A 181 -17.15 -23.32 -6.25
C THR A 181 -16.51 -22.25 -7.12
N LEU A 182 -15.19 -22.09 -6.98
CA LEU A 182 -14.38 -21.23 -7.85
C LEU A 182 -13.02 -21.89 -8.09
N ASP A 183 -12.79 -22.36 -9.32
CA ASP A 183 -11.47 -22.73 -9.79
C ASP A 183 -10.88 -21.63 -10.68
N LEU A 184 -9.85 -20.95 -10.18
CA LEU A 184 -9.16 -19.90 -10.94
C LEU A 184 -8.31 -20.46 -12.09
N ALA A 185 -8.07 -21.77 -12.13
CA ALA A 185 -7.42 -22.46 -13.24
C ALA A 185 -8.38 -22.76 -14.41
N SER A 186 -9.62 -22.28 -14.35
CA SER A 186 -10.65 -22.43 -15.39
C SER A 186 -11.39 -21.11 -15.57
N LEU A 187 -11.19 -20.41 -16.69
CA LEU A 187 -11.92 -19.17 -16.98
C LEU A 187 -13.43 -19.42 -17.06
N ARG A 188 -13.82 -20.59 -17.54
CA ARG A 188 -15.21 -21.05 -17.48
C ARG A 188 -15.71 -21.13 -16.04
N SER A 189 -14.96 -21.73 -15.11
CA SER A 189 -15.36 -21.76 -13.70
C SER A 189 -15.48 -20.36 -13.10
N VAL A 190 -14.60 -19.43 -13.46
CA VAL A 190 -14.66 -18.03 -13.01
C VAL A 190 -15.95 -17.35 -13.48
N GLN A 191 -16.32 -17.57 -14.76
CA GLN A 191 -17.57 -17.07 -15.31
C GLN A 191 -18.80 -17.65 -14.60
N HIS A 192 -18.85 -18.97 -14.45
CA HIS A 192 -19.94 -19.67 -13.75
C HIS A 192 -20.11 -19.18 -12.31
N PHE A 193 -18.99 -18.96 -11.59
CA PHE A 193 -19.03 -18.42 -10.24
C PHE A 193 -19.63 -17.00 -10.21
N ALA A 194 -19.20 -16.12 -11.13
CA ALA A 194 -19.69 -14.75 -11.18
C ALA A 194 -21.19 -14.69 -11.52
N GLU A 195 -21.65 -15.50 -12.49
CA GLU A 195 -23.07 -15.62 -12.83
C GLU A 195 -23.90 -16.18 -11.68
N ALA A 196 -23.41 -17.24 -11.02
CA ALA A 196 -24.06 -17.81 -9.84
C ALA A 196 -24.17 -16.80 -8.70
N PHE A 197 -23.12 -16.01 -8.44
CA PHE A 197 -23.17 -14.95 -7.43
C PHE A 197 -24.16 -13.85 -7.81
N LYS A 198 -24.15 -13.37 -9.05
CA LYS A 198 -25.12 -12.38 -9.55
C LYS A 198 -26.56 -12.86 -9.41
N SER A 199 -26.82 -14.14 -9.68
CA SER A 199 -28.16 -14.73 -9.56
C SER A 199 -28.74 -14.68 -8.14
N LYS A 200 -27.87 -14.56 -7.12
CA LYS A 200 -28.30 -14.40 -5.72
C LYS A 200 -28.85 -13.00 -5.42
N ASN A 201 -28.68 -12.02 -6.32
CA ASN A 201 -29.09 -10.63 -6.13
C ASN A 201 -28.58 -10.01 -4.82
N LEU A 202 -27.36 -10.36 -4.43
CA LEU A 202 -26.69 -9.79 -3.27
C LEU A 202 -25.77 -8.63 -3.69
N PRO A 203 -25.63 -7.57 -2.86
CA PRO A 203 -24.58 -6.59 -3.08
C PRO A 203 -23.20 -7.25 -2.86
N LEU A 204 -22.14 -6.64 -3.37
CA LEU A 204 -20.74 -7.05 -3.14
C LEU A 204 -19.95 -5.86 -2.59
N HIS A 205 -19.72 -5.86 -1.28
CA HIS A 205 -19.05 -4.76 -0.61
C HIS A 205 -17.54 -4.95 -0.52
N ILE A 206 -17.07 -6.20 -0.41
CA ILE A 206 -15.65 -6.50 -0.28
C ILE A 206 -15.32 -7.74 -1.12
N LEU A 207 -14.34 -7.62 -2.01
CA LEU A 207 -13.77 -8.74 -2.76
C LEU A 207 -12.29 -8.90 -2.39
N ILE A 208 -11.92 -10.06 -1.84
CA ILE A 208 -10.54 -10.36 -1.45
C ILE A 208 -9.99 -11.44 -2.39
N CYS A 209 -9.09 -11.01 -3.28
CA CYS A 209 -8.34 -11.86 -4.19
C CYS A 209 -7.13 -12.45 -3.44
N ASN A 210 -7.36 -13.54 -2.70
CA ASN A 210 -6.38 -14.16 -1.80
C ASN A 210 -5.75 -15.45 -2.37
N ALA A 211 -6.50 -16.22 -3.15
CA ALA A 211 -6.02 -17.51 -3.65
C ALA A 211 -4.68 -17.38 -4.40
N ALA A 212 -3.80 -18.36 -4.22
CA ALA A 212 -2.55 -18.43 -4.95
C ALA A 212 -1.99 -19.85 -4.95
N VAL A 213 -1.17 -20.14 -5.95
CA VAL A 213 -0.28 -21.30 -6.05
C VAL A 213 1.17 -20.82 -6.02
N PHE A 214 2.03 -21.60 -5.38
CA PHE A 214 3.45 -21.33 -5.23
C PHE A 214 4.24 -22.63 -5.40
N GLY A 215 5.41 -22.56 -6.03
CA GLY A 215 6.31 -23.72 -6.15
C GLY A 215 5.74 -24.91 -6.91
N ALA A 216 4.73 -24.70 -7.76
CA ALA A 216 4.16 -25.74 -8.60
C ALA A 216 5.09 -26.02 -9.80
N PRO A 217 5.13 -27.25 -10.33
CA PRO A 217 5.80 -27.51 -11.60
C PRO A 217 5.06 -26.81 -12.74
N TRP A 218 5.77 -26.53 -13.84
CA TRP A 218 5.15 -25.96 -15.03
C TRP A 218 4.02 -26.86 -15.53
N SER A 219 2.85 -26.26 -15.74
CA SER A 219 1.71 -26.92 -16.32
C SER A 219 0.82 -25.89 -17.02
N LEU A 220 0.02 -26.38 -17.97
CA LEU A 220 -1.03 -25.59 -18.59
C LEU A 220 -2.37 -25.91 -17.93
N THR A 221 -3.18 -24.88 -17.78
CA THR A 221 -4.60 -25.01 -17.42
C THR A 221 -5.42 -25.54 -18.60
N GLU A 222 -6.70 -25.80 -18.37
CA GLU A 222 -7.63 -26.15 -19.47
C GLU A 222 -7.78 -25.02 -20.50
N ASP A 223 -7.49 -23.77 -20.12
CA ASP A 223 -7.50 -22.60 -21.00
C ASP A 223 -6.18 -22.44 -21.80
N GLY A 224 -5.22 -23.35 -21.63
CA GLY A 224 -3.94 -23.32 -22.34
C GLY A 224 -2.96 -22.26 -21.83
N LEU A 225 -3.15 -21.74 -20.61
CA LEU A 225 -2.30 -20.72 -19.98
C LEU A 225 -1.41 -21.34 -18.90
N GLU A 226 -0.27 -20.70 -18.61
CA GLU A 226 0.61 -21.16 -17.52
C GLU A 226 -0.13 -21.09 -16.17
N SER A 227 -0.14 -22.21 -15.46
CA SER A 227 -0.97 -22.43 -14.27
C SER A 227 -0.78 -21.40 -13.14
N THR A 228 0.46 -20.98 -12.87
CA THR A 228 0.80 -20.02 -11.80
C THR A 228 0.27 -18.64 -12.17
N PHE A 229 0.55 -18.19 -13.39
CA PHE A 229 0.12 -16.90 -13.89
C PHE A 229 -1.40 -16.82 -13.97
N GLN A 230 -2.06 -17.86 -14.48
CA GLN A 230 -3.51 -17.87 -14.54
C GLN A 230 -4.14 -17.84 -13.14
N VAL A 231 -3.77 -18.76 -12.25
CA VAL A 231 -4.42 -18.85 -10.93
C VAL A 231 -4.14 -17.61 -10.08
N ASN A 232 -2.91 -17.12 -10.07
CA ASN A 232 -2.52 -16.01 -9.19
C ASN A 232 -3.01 -14.67 -9.70
N HIS A 233 -3.08 -14.49 -11.02
CA HIS A 233 -3.34 -13.20 -11.64
C HIS A 233 -4.55 -13.20 -12.58
N LEU A 234 -4.51 -13.93 -13.71
CA LEU A 234 -5.54 -13.79 -14.76
C LEU A 234 -6.95 -14.18 -14.29
N GLY A 235 -7.08 -15.23 -13.48
CA GLY A 235 -8.35 -15.64 -12.91
C GLY A 235 -8.94 -14.57 -11.99
N HIS A 236 -8.12 -13.91 -11.16
CA HIS A 236 -8.57 -12.80 -10.33
C HIS A 236 -8.92 -11.56 -11.15
N PHE A 237 -8.09 -11.23 -12.13
CA PHE A 237 -8.34 -10.14 -13.07
C PHE A 237 -9.72 -10.34 -13.72
N TYR A 238 -9.97 -11.52 -14.28
CA TYR A 238 -11.22 -11.83 -14.95
C TYR A 238 -12.41 -11.85 -13.98
N LEU A 239 -12.25 -12.41 -12.78
CA LEU A 239 -13.28 -12.40 -11.74
C LEU A 239 -13.71 -10.97 -11.37
N VAL A 240 -12.75 -10.07 -11.17
CA VAL A 240 -13.04 -8.66 -10.84
C VAL A 240 -13.75 -7.98 -12.00
N GLN A 241 -13.33 -8.21 -13.24
CA GLN A 241 -14.00 -7.64 -14.42
C GLN A 241 -15.45 -8.11 -14.53
N LEU A 242 -15.72 -9.39 -14.29
CA LEU A 242 -17.09 -9.93 -14.32
C LEU A 242 -17.97 -9.39 -13.20
N LEU A 243 -17.41 -9.01 -12.05
CA LEU A 243 -18.14 -8.51 -10.88
C LEU A 243 -18.09 -6.98 -10.75
N GLU A 244 -17.50 -6.27 -11.72
CA GLU A 244 -17.30 -4.82 -11.65
C GLU A 244 -18.63 -4.06 -11.52
N ASP A 245 -19.65 -4.47 -12.26
CA ASP A 245 -20.99 -3.90 -12.20
C ASP A 245 -21.59 -4.02 -10.79
N VAL A 246 -21.48 -5.20 -10.17
CA VAL A 246 -22.00 -5.44 -8.81
C VAL A 246 -21.23 -4.64 -7.78
N LEU A 247 -19.89 -4.56 -7.90
CA LEU A 247 -19.05 -3.74 -7.03
C LEU A 247 -19.45 -2.26 -7.09
N ARG A 248 -19.69 -1.74 -8.30
CA ARG A 248 -20.10 -0.34 -8.51
C ARG A 248 -21.50 -0.07 -7.94
N GLN A 249 -22.45 -0.98 -8.16
CA GLN A 249 -23.80 -0.86 -7.60
C GLN A 249 -23.82 -0.96 -6.06
N SER A 250 -22.81 -1.61 -5.48
CA SER A 250 -22.68 -1.83 -4.03
C SER A 250 -21.81 -0.78 -3.32
N SER A 251 -21.53 0.35 -3.99
CA SER A 251 -20.70 1.42 -3.45
C SER A 251 -21.21 1.92 -2.09
N PRO A 252 -20.33 2.15 -1.09
CA PRO A 252 -18.88 2.01 -1.15
C PRO A 252 -18.43 0.54 -1.10
N ALA A 253 -17.59 0.14 -2.07
CA ALA A 253 -17.05 -1.20 -2.19
C ALA A 253 -15.51 -1.22 -2.21
N ARG A 254 -14.92 -2.37 -1.93
CA ARG A 254 -13.47 -2.55 -1.81
C ARG A 254 -12.99 -3.82 -2.47
N VAL A 255 -11.90 -3.72 -3.21
CA VAL A 255 -11.14 -4.86 -3.73
C VAL A 255 -9.79 -4.91 -3.02
N VAL A 256 -9.45 -6.07 -2.47
CA VAL A 256 -8.15 -6.30 -1.83
C VAL A 256 -7.43 -7.41 -2.60
N VAL A 257 -6.24 -7.11 -3.11
CA VAL A 257 -5.44 -8.06 -3.89
C VAL A 257 -4.23 -8.50 -3.07
N VAL A 258 -4.14 -9.79 -2.75
CA VAL A 258 -3.03 -10.33 -1.97
C VAL A 258 -1.79 -10.51 -2.87
N SER A 259 -0.78 -9.69 -2.61
CA SER A 259 0.53 -9.76 -3.22
C SER A 259 1.57 -10.41 -2.28
N SER A 260 2.86 -10.14 -2.49
CA SER A 260 4.00 -10.73 -1.80
C SER A 260 5.20 -9.79 -1.92
N GLU A 261 6.11 -9.80 -0.96
CA GLU A 261 7.40 -9.07 -1.06
C GLU A 261 8.22 -9.50 -2.28
N SER A 262 7.96 -10.72 -2.75
CA SER A 262 8.63 -11.31 -3.90
C SER A 262 8.35 -10.59 -5.23
N HIS A 263 7.37 -9.67 -5.29
CA HIS A 263 7.13 -8.80 -6.46
C HIS A 263 8.34 -7.93 -6.84
N ARG A 264 9.30 -7.74 -5.92
CA ARG A 264 10.53 -6.96 -6.17
C ARG A 264 11.56 -7.71 -7.03
N PHE A 265 11.42 -9.03 -7.19
CA PHE A 265 12.43 -9.91 -7.81
C PHE A 265 11.88 -10.59 -9.08
N THR A 266 11.53 -9.81 -10.10
CA THR A 266 10.74 -10.32 -11.25
C THR A 266 11.51 -10.47 -12.55
N GLU A 267 12.68 -9.83 -12.68
CA GLU A 267 13.54 -9.86 -13.88
C GLU A 267 12.70 -9.88 -15.17
N ILE A 268 11.93 -8.82 -15.41
CA ILE A 268 11.03 -8.69 -16.58
C ILE A 268 11.62 -7.83 -17.69
N ASN A 269 12.90 -7.46 -17.56
CA ASN A 269 13.59 -6.71 -18.58
C ASN A 269 14.29 -7.66 -19.55
N ASP A 270 14.24 -7.38 -20.84
CA ASP A 270 15.03 -8.05 -21.86
C ASP A 270 16.52 -7.69 -21.73
N SER A 271 17.35 -8.29 -22.60
CA SER A 271 18.80 -8.01 -22.67
C SER A 271 19.16 -6.56 -22.99
N SER A 272 18.19 -5.75 -23.43
CA SER A 272 18.34 -4.32 -23.72
C SER A 272 17.82 -3.42 -22.58
N GLY A 273 17.31 -4.01 -21.49
CA GLY A 273 16.73 -3.28 -20.36
C GLY A 273 15.27 -2.85 -20.57
N LYS A 274 14.61 -3.28 -21.66
CA LYS A 274 13.20 -2.96 -21.93
C LYS A 274 12.27 -4.00 -21.32
N LEU A 275 11.07 -3.57 -20.94
CA LEU A 275 10.03 -4.48 -20.43
C LEU A 275 9.63 -5.50 -21.50
N ASP A 276 9.78 -6.78 -21.18
CA ASP A 276 9.32 -7.88 -22.01
C ASP A 276 8.14 -8.59 -21.32
N PHE A 277 6.94 -8.31 -21.84
CA PHE A 277 5.70 -8.88 -21.32
C PHE A 277 5.55 -10.37 -21.62
N SER A 278 6.29 -10.93 -22.59
CA SER A 278 6.25 -12.37 -22.89
C SER A 278 6.76 -13.20 -21.71
N LEU A 279 7.62 -12.60 -20.87
CA LEU A 279 8.18 -13.21 -19.67
C LEU A 279 7.14 -13.41 -18.55
N LEU A 280 5.99 -12.72 -18.59
CA LEU A 280 4.95 -12.85 -17.55
C LEU A 280 4.32 -14.25 -17.53
N SER A 281 4.25 -14.91 -18.69
CA SER A 281 3.75 -16.28 -18.84
C SER A 281 4.82 -17.15 -19.53
N PRO A 282 5.87 -17.56 -18.80
CA PRO A 282 7.04 -18.18 -19.40
C PRO A 282 6.74 -19.56 -20.01
N SER A 283 7.49 -19.90 -21.06
CA SER A 283 7.45 -21.22 -21.69
C SER A 283 7.99 -22.31 -20.75
N LYS A 284 7.70 -23.59 -21.05
CA LYS A 284 8.20 -24.72 -20.24
C LYS A 284 9.74 -24.71 -20.09
N LYS A 285 10.46 -24.25 -21.10
CA LYS A 285 11.94 -24.25 -21.12
C LYS A 285 12.53 -23.18 -20.20
N GLU A 286 11.82 -22.07 -20.04
CA GLU A 286 12.26 -20.89 -19.28
C GLU A 286 11.56 -20.79 -17.92
N TYR A 287 10.74 -21.80 -17.59
CA TYR A 287 9.96 -21.78 -16.36
C TYR A 287 10.85 -22.02 -15.14
N TRP A 288 10.85 -21.03 -14.27
CA TRP A 288 11.30 -21.18 -12.91
C TRP A 288 10.17 -20.76 -11.96
N ALA A 289 9.75 -21.69 -11.10
CA ALA A 289 8.53 -21.54 -10.29
C ALA A 289 8.54 -20.28 -9.40
N MET A 290 9.70 -19.93 -8.87
CA MET A 290 9.86 -18.73 -8.03
C MET A 290 9.66 -17.45 -8.85
N LEU A 291 10.24 -17.39 -10.05
CA LEU A 291 10.13 -16.23 -10.93
C LEU A 291 8.72 -16.07 -11.51
N ALA A 292 8.08 -17.16 -11.93
CA ALA A 292 6.68 -17.15 -12.36
C ALA A 292 5.77 -16.62 -11.24
N TYR A 293 6.00 -17.06 -10.00
CA TYR A 293 5.29 -16.54 -8.84
C TYR A 293 5.55 -15.04 -8.62
N ASN A 294 6.81 -14.60 -8.66
CA ASN A 294 7.18 -13.19 -8.47
C ASN A 294 6.51 -12.29 -9.49
N ARG A 295 6.59 -12.68 -10.77
CA ARG A 295 5.96 -11.96 -11.88
C ARG A 295 4.45 -11.88 -11.67
N SER A 296 3.79 -12.98 -11.29
CA SER A 296 2.35 -12.96 -10.96
C SER A 296 2.01 -12.00 -9.81
N LYS A 297 2.87 -11.87 -8.80
CA LYS A 297 2.66 -10.99 -7.64
C LYS A 297 2.94 -9.52 -7.95
N LEU A 298 3.84 -9.23 -8.89
CA LEU A 298 3.98 -7.90 -9.48
C LEU A 298 2.73 -7.50 -10.26
N CYS A 299 2.22 -8.39 -11.11
CA CYS A 299 0.98 -8.13 -11.85
C CYS A 299 -0.19 -7.82 -10.91
N ASN A 300 -0.28 -8.46 -9.74
CA ASN A 300 -1.30 -8.15 -8.73
C ASN A 300 -1.19 -6.72 -8.16
N ILE A 301 0.02 -6.18 -7.97
CA ILE A 301 0.21 -4.80 -7.50
C ILE A 301 -0.18 -3.82 -8.60
N LEU A 302 0.34 -4.03 -9.82
CA LEU A 302 0.02 -3.19 -10.98
C LEU A 302 -1.49 -3.17 -11.26
N PHE A 303 -2.12 -4.34 -11.18
CA PHE A 303 -3.56 -4.48 -11.32
C PHE A 303 -4.33 -3.73 -10.24
N SER A 304 -3.95 -3.86 -8.96
CA SER A 304 -4.64 -3.13 -7.89
C SER A 304 -4.53 -1.61 -8.08
N ASN A 305 -3.36 -1.10 -8.46
CA ASN A 305 -3.16 0.33 -8.71
C ASN A 305 -4.04 0.83 -9.86
N GLU A 306 -4.05 0.09 -10.96
CA GLU A 306 -4.84 0.43 -12.14
C GLU A 306 -6.34 0.30 -11.87
N LEU A 307 -6.77 -0.72 -11.13
CA LEU A 307 -8.16 -0.92 -10.72
C LEU A 307 -8.64 0.24 -9.83
N ASN A 308 -7.82 0.68 -8.87
CA ASN A 308 -8.15 1.82 -8.03
C ASN A 308 -8.25 3.10 -8.86
N ARG A 309 -7.32 3.33 -9.80
CA ARG A 309 -7.35 4.49 -10.69
C ARG A 309 -8.64 4.54 -11.51
N ARG A 310 -9.13 3.39 -11.99
CA ARG A 310 -10.35 3.30 -12.81
C ARG A 310 -11.64 3.36 -12.00
N LEU A 311 -11.70 2.69 -10.84
CA LEU A 311 -12.97 2.49 -10.13
C LEU A 311 -13.16 3.39 -8.90
N SER A 312 -12.13 4.07 -8.41
CA SER A 312 -12.28 5.01 -7.29
C SER A 312 -13.27 6.16 -7.58
N PRO A 313 -13.38 6.72 -8.81
CA PRO A 313 -14.44 7.68 -9.14
C PRO A 313 -15.85 7.10 -9.05
N HIS A 314 -15.98 5.77 -9.08
CA HIS A 314 -17.25 5.05 -8.92
C HIS A 314 -17.45 4.53 -7.48
N GLY A 315 -16.64 5.01 -6.53
CA GLY A 315 -16.73 4.64 -5.12
C GLY A 315 -16.32 3.19 -4.83
N VAL A 316 -15.48 2.60 -5.67
CA VAL A 316 -14.83 1.30 -5.44
C VAL A 316 -13.34 1.51 -5.30
N THR A 317 -12.76 1.18 -4.14
CA THR A 317 -11.31 1.31 -3.93
C THR A 317 -10.60 -0.02 -4.09
N SER A 318 -9.36 0.01 -4.58
CA SER A 318 -8.52 -1.19 -4.66
C SER A 318 -7.20 -0.99 -3.93
N ASN A 319 -6.82 -1.97 -3.11
CA ASN A 319 -5.54 -1.97 -2.39
C ASN A 319 -4.86 -3.33 -2.52
N SER A 320 -3.54 -3.32 -2.69
CA SER A 320 -2.73 -4.54 -2.63
C SER A 320 -2.10 -4.68 -1.24
N VAL A 321 -2.01 -5.90 -0.73
CA VAL A 321 -1.37 -6.19 0.56
C VAL A 321 -0.33 -7.27 0.40
N HIS A 322 0.87 -7.07 0.95
CA HIS A 322 1.82 -8.16 1.20
C HIS A 322 1.54 -8.65 2.63
N PRO A 323 1.24 -9.95 2.83
CA PRO A 323 0.83 -10.42 4.15
C PRO A 323 2.00 -10.51 5.13
N GLY A 324 3.24 -10.50 4.65
CA GLY A 324 4.47 -10.67 5.45
C GLY A 324 5.30 -11.86 4.94
N ASN A 325 6.51 -12.02 5.46
CA ASN A 325 7.40 -13.11 5.08
C ASN A 325 7.09 -14.38 5.87
N MET A 326 7.10 -15.53 5.20
CA MET A 326 7.05 -16.87 5.81
C MET A 326 5.84 -17.13 6.76
N ILE A 327 4.67 -16.54 6.48
CA ILE A 327 3.44 -16.89 7.21
C ILE A 327 3.07 -18.34 6.91
N CYS A 328 2.99 -19.16 7.96
CA CYS A 328 2.81 -20.61 7.87
C CYS A 328 1.41 -20.98 7.34
N SER A 329 1.22 -20.88 6.02
CA SER A 329 0.02 -21.31 5.30
C SER A 329 0.29 -22.58 4.49
N SER A 330 -0.75 -23.27 4.02
CA SER A 330 -0.59 -24.48 3.18
C SER A 330 -0.03 -24.22 1.78
N ILE A 331 0.45 -23.00 1.49
CA ILE A 331 0.92 -22.58 0.16
C ILE A 331 2.22 -23.27 -0.27
N HIS A 332 3.04 -23.71 0.70
CA HIS A 332 4.31 -24.40 0.46
C HIS A 332 4.19 -25.92 0.26
N ARG A 333 2.97 -26.49 0.31
CA ARG A 333 2.74 -27.95 0.35
C ARG A 333 3.36 -28.75 -0.80
N ASN A 334 3.68 -28.11 -1.91
CA ASN A 334 4.27 -28.75 -3.09
C ASN A 334 5.81 -28.70 -3.12
N TRP A 335 6.47 -28.04 -2.15
CA TRP A 335 7.91 -27.82 -2.18
C TRP A 335 8.56 -28.12 -0.83
N TRP A 336 9.03 -29.36 -0.67
CA TRP A 336 9.47 -29.92 0.62
C TRP A 336 10.59 -29.13 1.32
N VAL A 337 11.51 -28.52 0.56
CA VAL A 337 12.56 -27.62 1.10
C VAL A 337 11.95 -26.37 1.71
N TYR A 338 10.92 -25.80 1.07
CA TYR A 338 10.19 -24.67 1.64
C TYR A 338 9.26 -25.11 2.77
N THR A 339 8.66 -26.30 2.73
CA THR A 339 7.96 -26.87 3.88
C THR A 339 8.86 -26.91 5.12
N LEU A 340 10.12 -27.33 4.96
CA LEU A 340 11.11 -27.33 6.03
C LEU A 340 11.46 -25.90 6.49
N LEU A 341 11.73 -24.98 5.56
CA LEU A 341 12.02 -23.57 5.88
C LEU A 341 10.85 -22.86 6.58
N PHE A 342 9.60 -23.05 6.12
CA PHE A 342 8.40 -22.52 6.76
C PHE A 342 8.18 -23.14 8.14
N THR A 343 8.51 -24.42 8.33
CA THR A 343 8.46 -25.08 9.65
C THR A 343 9.51 -24.50 10.59
N LEU A 344 10.71 -24.20 10.10
CA LEU A 344 11.79 -23.58 10.87
C LEU A 344 11.55 -22.08 11.15
N ALA A 345 10.84 -21.38 10.26
CA ALA A 345 10.46 -19.98 10.42
C ALA A 345 9.20 -19.79 11.28
N ARG A 346 8.44 -20.87 11.53
CA ARG A 346 7.20 -20.87 12.32
C ARG A 346 7.31 -20.23 13.72
N PRO A 347 8.40 -20.33 14.50
CA PRO A 347 8.51 -19.62 15.77
C PRO A 347 8.78 -18.11 15.61
N PHE A 348 9.14 -17.65 14.41
CA PHE A 348 9.44 -16.25 14.09
C PHE A 348 8.37 -15.58 13.23
N THR A 349 7.30 -16.30 12.88
CA THR A 349 6.17 -15.79 12.10
C THR A 349 4.86 -16.05 12.84
N LYS A 350 3.85 -15.22 12.59
CA LYS A 350 2.55 -15.39 13.24
C LYS A 350 1.98 -16.78 12.95
N SER A 351 1.69 -17.54 14.00
CA SER A 351 0.88 -18.75 13.92
C SER A 351 -0.57 -18.36 13.66
N MET A 352 -1.19 -19.03 12.68
CA MET A 352 -2.64 -18.92 12.43
C MET A 352 -3.45 -19.73 13.42
#